data_AF-A0A2Z6R8V8-F1
#
_entry.id   AF-A0A2Z6R8V8-F1
#
_cell.length_a   1.000
_cell.length_b   1.000
_cell.length_c   1.000
_cell.angle_alpha   90.00
_cell.angle_beta   90.00
_cell.angle_gamma   90.00
#
_symmetry.space_group_name_H-M   'P 1'
#
loop_
_entity.id
_entity.type
_entity.pdbx_description
1 polymer ?
#
loop_
_entity_poly.entity_id
_entity_poly.type
_entity_poly.pdbx_seq_one_letter_code
_entity_poly.pdbx_strand_id
1 'polypeptide(L)'
;MNASKNYLGRDILISYLKEQNTTHLSYHGFLNSQHDAIINISLLLVSSSSSSFSNWKNLDDYWALKFLKEAKNLEHKSTFDDLKEKVCFFLFCKEKVTPMRMRSD
;
A
#
# COMPACT_ATOMS: atom_id res chain seq x y z
N MET A 1 -24.70 -10.03 2.38
CA MET A 1 -23.64 -10.25 1.38
C MET A 1 -22.81 -8.98 1.27
N ASN A 2 -21.63 -8.93 1.90
CA ASN A 2 -20.71 -7.80 1.66
C ASN A 2 -20.11 -8.00 0.27
N ALA A 3 -20.45 -7.14 -0.68
CA ALA A 3 -19.83 -7.13 -1.99
C ALA A 3 -18.31 -7.05 -1.79
N SER A 4 -17.62 -8.18 -2.01
CA SER A 4 -16.17 -8.20 -2.14
C SER A 4 -15.86 -7.29 -3.32
N LYS A 5 -15.51 -6.04 -3.05
CA LYS A 5 -14.99 -5.13 -4.07
C LYS A 5 -13.68 -5.76 -4.54
N ASN A 6 -13.76 -6.57 -5.59
CA ASN A 6 -12.60 -7.14 -6.26
C ASN A 6 -11.89 -6.01 -6.99
N TYR A 7 -10.95 -5.36 -6.31
CA TYR A 7 -10.03 -4.41 -6.92
C TYR A 7 -8.72 -5.12 -7.26
N LEU A 8 -8.00 -4.58 -8.25
CA LEU A 8 -6.70 -5.10 -8.67
C LEU A 8 -5.71 -5.12 -7.51
N GLY A 9 -5.08 -6.28 -7.30
CA GLY A 9 -4.10 -6.51 -6.24
C GLY A 9 -4.69 -6.84 -4.87
N ARG A 10 -5.99 -7.09 -4.77
CA ARG A 10 -6.61 -7.52 -3.52
C ARG A 10 -6.12 -8.91 -3.07
N ASP A 11 -5.93 -9.81 -4.02
CA ASP A 11 -5.43 -11.16 -3.82
C ASP A 11 -4.02 -11.16 -3.21
N ILE A 12 -3.08 -10.39 -3.77
CA ILE A 12 -1.72 -10.30 -3.23
C ILE A 12 -1.70 -9.69 -1.82
N LEU A 13 -2.58 -8.74 -1.52
CA LEU A 13 -2.75 -8.17 -0.19
C LEU A 13 -3.25 -9.21 0.81
N ILE A 14 -4.29 -9.96 0.44
CA ILE A 14 -4.86 -10.98 1.32
C ILE A 14 -3.87 -12.11 1.56
N SER A 15 -3.16 -12.56 0.53
CA SER A 15 -2.14 -13.60 0.67
C SER A 15 -1.06 -13.15 1.65
N TYR A 16 -0.50 -11.94 1.47
CA TYR A 16 0.50 -11.40 2.39
C TYR A 16 -0.01 -11.30 3.83
N LEU A 17 -1.21 -10.75 4.03
CA LEU A 17 -1.80 -10.55 5.36
C LEU A 17 -2.16 -11.87 6.05
N LYS A 18 -2.42 -12.94 5.30
CA LYS A 18 -2.70 -14.28 5.86
C LYS A 18 -1.43 -15.08 6.12
N GLU A 19 -0.40 -14.90 5.30
CA GLU A 19 0.88 -15.61 5.42
C GLU A 19 1.73 -15.06 6.57
N GLN A 20 1.62 -13.77 6.87
CA GLN A 20 2.28 -13.20 8.04
C GLN A 20 1.46 -13.45 9.31
N ASN A 21 2.08 -14.08 10.30
CA ASN A 21 1.58 -14.05 11.67
C ASN A 21 1.35 -12.58 12.08
N THR A 22 0.21 -12.31 12.70
CA THR A 22 -0.33 -10.97 13.05
C THR A 22 0.65 -10.04 13.80
N THR A 23 1.72 -10.58 14.37
CA THR A 23 2.75 -9.84 15.09
C THR A 23 3.78 -9.12 14.22
N HIS A 24 3.89 -9.44 12.91
CA HIS A 24 4.96 -8.90 12.05
C HIS A 24 4.47 -8.15 10.81
N LEU A 25 3.18 -7.78 10.76
CA LEU A 25 2.64 -7.00 9.64
C LEU A 25 3.41 -5.70 9.45
N SER A 26 3.92 -5.52 8.24
CA SER A 26 4.69 -4.34 7.85
C SER A 26 4.33 -3.92 6.44
N TYR A 27 3.90 -2.68 6.27
CA TYR A 27 3.65 -2.14 4.93
C TYR A 27 4.92 -2.10 4.08
N HIS A 28 6.07 -1.74 4.68
CA HIS A 28 7.35 -1.82 3.98
C HIS A 28 7.71 -3.26 3.59
N GLY A 29 7.43 -4.23 4.48
CA GLY A 29 7.62 -5.65 4.19
C GLY A 29 6.73 -6.12 3.02
N PHE A 30 5.48 -5.66 2.97
CA PHE A 30 4.55 -5.93 1.88
C PHE A 30 5.11 -5.40 0.56
N LEU A 31 5.48 -4.11 0.52
CA LEU A 31 6.06 -3.48 -0.66
C LEU A 31 7.29 -4.24 -1.18
N ASN A 32 8.15 -4.70 -0.29
CA ASN A 32 9.37 -5.42 -0.67
C ASN A 32 9.09 -6.85 -1.16
N SER A 33 8.21 -7.57 -0.47
CA SER A 33 7.89 -8.98 -0.80
C SER A 33 7.06 -9.14 -2.08
N GLN A 34 6.19 -8.17 -2.37
CA GLN A 34 5.26 -8.20 -3.50
C GLN A 34 5.63 -7.16 -4.57
N HIS A 35 6.90 -6.71 -4.58
CA HIS A 35 7.38 -5.59 -5.39
C HIS A 35 6.98 -5.71 -6.86
N ASP A 36 7.32 -6.81 -7.52
CA ASP A 36 7.09 -6.96 -8.96
C ASP A 36 5.60 -7.00 -9.30
N ALA A 37 4.79 -7.64 -8.45
CA ALA A 37 3.33 -7.65 -8.60
C ALA A 37 2.75 -6.24 -8.44
N ILE A 38 3.21 -5.50 -7.43
CA ILE A 38 2.81 -4.12 -7.17
C ILE A 38 3.16 -3.21 -8.35
N ILE A 39 4.37 -3.34 -8.92
CA ILE A 39 4.80 -2.56 -10.08
C ILE A 39 3.93 -2.87 -11.30
N ASN A 40 3.70 -4.15 -11.61
CA ASN A 40 2.87 -4.55 -12.75
C ASN A 40 1.43 -4.05 -12.63
N ILE A 41 0.83 -4.20 -11.44
CA ILE A 41 -0.52 -3.71 -11.18
C ILE A 41 -0.57 -2.19 -11.26
N SER A 42 0.43 -1.50 -10.72
CA SER A 42 0.51 -0.05 -10.76
C SER A 42 0.60 0.46 -12.21
N LEU A 43 1.40 -0.20 -13.05
CA LEU A 43 1.49 0.13 -14.48
C LEU A 43 0.14 -0.04 -15.20
N LEU A 44 -0.59 -1.10 -14.87
CA LEU A 44 -1.93 -1.36 -15.42
C LEU A 44 -2.96 -0.32 -14.93
N LEU A 45 -2.89 0.08 -13.66
CA LEU A 45 -3.74 1.14 -13.09
C LEU A 45 -3.48 2.49 -13.75
N VAL A 46 -2.21 2.84 -13.99
CA VAL A 46 -1.81 4.05 -14.72
C VAL A 46 -2.32 4.02 -16.16
N SER A 47 -2.19 2.87 -16.84
CA SER A 47 -2.63 2.72 -18.23
C SER A 47 -4.15 2.76 -18.39
N SER A 48 -4.91 2.36 -17.36
CA SER A 48 -6.37 2.27 -17.40
C SER A 48 -7.10 3.49 -16.82
N SER A 49 -6.39 4.37 -16.09
CA SER A 49 -6.99 5.54 -15.42
C SER A 49 -6.39 6.85 -15.95
N SER A 50 -7.24 7.70 -16.53
CA SER A 50 -6.83 8.95 -17.18
C SER A 50 -6.32 10.05 -16.23
N SER A 51 -6.41 9.93 -14.89
CA SER A 51 -5.90 10.99 -13.98
C SER A 51 -5.59 10.56 -12.53
N SER A 52 -6.26 9.54 -11.99
CA SER A 52 -6.17 9.20 -10.55
C SER A 52 -4.79 8.67 -10.12
N PHE A 53 -4.01 8.09 -11.03
CA PHE A 53 -2.67 7.51 -10.76
C PHE A 53 -1.56 8.26 -11.49
N SER A 54 -1.69 9.57 -11.63
CA SER A 54 -0.75 10.42 -12.39
C SER A 54 0.65 10.55 -11.77
N ASN A 55 0.87 10.08 -10.54
CA ASN A 55 2.18 10.08 -9.91
C ASN A 55 2.36 8.89 -8.93
N TRP A 56 3.61 8.66 -8.52
CA TRP A 56 3.98 7.62 -7.56
C TRP A 56 3.38 7.82 -6.17
N LYS A 57 3.11 9.07 -5.78
CA LYS A 57 2.46 9.39 -4.50
C LYS A 57 1.04 8.83 -4.44
N ASN A 58 0.24 9.02 -5.49
CA ASN A 58 -1.12 8.49 -5.57
C ASN A 58 -1.14 6.96 -5.57
N LEU A 59 -0.11 6.32 -6.12
CA LEU A 59 0.06 4.87 -6.08
C LEU A 59 0.45 4.39 -4.67
N ASP A 60 1.40 5.05 -4.01
CA ASP A 60 1.77 4.76 -2.62
C ASP A 60 0.55 4.92 -1.69
N ASP A 61 -0.18 6.03 -1.80
CA ASP A 61 -1.40 6.32 -1.03
C ASP A 61 -2.48 5.26 -1.27
N TYR A 62 -2.65 4.84 -2.54
CA TYR A 62 -3.58 3.77 -2.89
C TYR A 62 -3.21 2.46 -2.22
N TRP A 63 -1.96 2.01 -2.35
CA TRP A 63 -1.51 0.74 -1.76
C TRP A 63 -1.57 0.76 -0.24
N ALA A 64 -1.18 1.86 0.40
CA ALA A 64 -1.28 2.02 1.85
C ALA A 64 -2.73 1.97 2.33
N LEU A 65 -3.65 2.66 1.63
CA LEU A 65 -5.07 2.63 1.96
C LEU A 65 -5.66 1.23 1.80
N LYS A 66 -5.32 0.51 0.73
CA LYS A 66 -5.78 -0.86 0.52
C LYS A 66 -5.23 -1.82 1.57
N PHE A 67 -3.95 -1.71 1.89
CA PHE A 67 -3.29 -2.48 2.93
C PHE A 67 -3.98 -2.30 4.28
N LEU A 68 -4.17 -1.06 4.73
CA LEU A 68 -4.85 -0.78 6.00
C LEU A 68 -6.31 -1.25 5.98
N LYS A 69 -7.00 -1.13 4.85
CA LYS A 69 -8.38 -1.60 4.74
C LYS A 69 -8.49 -3.11 4.93
N GLU A 70 -7.64 -3.90 4.28
CA GLU A 70 -7.70 -5.36 4.42
C GLU A 70 -7.14 -5.82 5.77
N ALA A 71 -6.09 -5.17 6.30
CA ALA A 71 -5.57 -5.46 7.65
C ALA A 71 -6.64 -5.22 8.72
N LYS A 72 -7.40 -4.12 8.64
CA LYS A 72 -8.52 -3.84 9.54
C LYS A 72 -9.60 -4.92 9.52
N ASN A 73 -9.82 -5.56 8.37
CA ASN A 73 -10.82 -6.62 8.23
C ASN A 73 -10.34 -7.96 8.81
N LEU A 74 -9.03 -8.14 9.00
CA LEU A 74 -8.41 -9.39 9.44
C LEU A 74 -7.93 -9.35 10.90
N GLU A 75 -7.65 -8.18 11.45
CA GLU A 75 -7.03 -8.05 12.78
C GLU A 75 -7.96 -7.60 13.92
N HIS A 76 -7.53 -7.89 15.15
CA HIS A 76 -8.09 -7.29 16.36
C HIS A 76 -7.76 -5.79 16.43
N LYS A 77 -8.73 -5.00 16.89
CA LYS A 77 -8.71 -3.52 16.87
C LYS A 77 -7.44 -2.89 17.45
N SER A 78 -6.85 -3.46 18.50
CA SER A 78 -5.65 -2.93 19.17
C SER A 78 -4.38 -3.04 18.31
N THR A 79 -4.19 -4.14 17.57
CA THR A 79 -3.02 -4.34 16.69
C THR A 79 -3.10 -3.43 15.45
N PHE A 80 -4.33 -3.16 15.00
CA PHE A 80 -4.57 -2.32 13.84
C PHE A 80 -4.18 -0.84 14.06
N ASP A 81 -4.44 -0.29 15.25
CA ASP A 81 -4.12 1.12 15.54
C ASP A 81 -2.60 1.36 15.50
N ASP A 82 -1.80 0.47 16.09
CA ASP A 82 -0.32 0.49 16.01
C ASP A 82 0.19 0.34 14.57
N LEU A 83 -0.42 -0.57 13.80
CA LEU A 83 -0.06 -0.77 12.39
C LEU A 83 -0.35 0.49 11.57
N LYS A 84 -1.52 1.10 11.78
CA LYS A 84 -1.93 2.32 11.11
C LYS A 84 -0.96 3.46 11.38
N GLU A 85 -0.55 3.64 12.63
CA GLU A 85 0.44 4.67 12.99
C GLU A 85 1.76 4.47 12.25
N LYS A 86 2.28 3.24 12.21
CA LYS A 86 3.52 2.90 11.47
C LYS A 86 3.41 3.19 9.97
N VAL A 87 2.28 2.86 9.35
CA VAL A 87 2.04 3.16 7.92
C VAL A 87 2.00 4.67 7.68
N CYS A 88 1.28 5.42 8.52
CA CYS A 88 1.24 6.88 8.42
C CYS A 88 2.62 7.51 8.58
N PHE A 89 3.42 7.05 9.54
CA PHE A 89 4.79 7.50 9.74
C PHE A 89 5.68 7.21 8.52
N PHE A 90 5.56 6.01 7.95
CA PHE A 90 6.29 5.63 6.73
C PHE A 90 5.99 6.58 5.55
N LEU A 91 4.71 6.85 5.28
CA LEU A 91 4.30 7.76 4.20
C LEU A 91 4.82 9.18 4.43
N PHE A 92 4.71 9.69 5.67
CA PHE A 92 5.21 11.01 6.04
C PHE A 92 6.73 11.14 5.83
N CYS A 93 7.50 10.12 6.25
CA CYS A 93 8.94 10.08 6.01
C CYS A 93 9.25 10.08 4.51
N LYS A 94 8.53 9.31 3.70
CA LYS A 94 8.77 9.26 2.25
C LYS A 94 8.57 10.64 1.58
N GLU A 95 7.55 11.38 2.00
CA GLU A 95 7.27 12.72 1.49
C GLU A 95 8.39 13.73 1.84
N LYS A 96 8.96 13.63 3.04
CA LYS A 96 10.04 14.54 3.49
C LYS A 96 11.45 14.14 3.02
N VAL A 97 11.66 12.89 2.63
CA VAL A 97 12.99 12.36 2.27
C VAL A 97 13.28 12.53 0.77
N THR A 98 12.29 12.85 -0.07
CA THR A 98 12.56 13.19 -1.48
C THR A 98 13.22 14.58 -1.53
N PRO A 99 14.54 14.70 -1.82
CA PRO A 99 15.12 16.01 -2.04
C PRO A 99 14.47 16.57 -3.30
N MET A 100 14.09 17.85 -3.32
CA MET A 100 13.89 18.54 -4.59
C MET A 100 15.13 18.28 -5.43
N ARG A 101 14.99 17.46 -6.48
CA ARG A 101 16.06 17.22 -7.44
C ARG A 101 16.25 18.56 -8.14
N MET A 102 17.14 19.39 -7.60
CA MET A 102 17.57 20.60 -8.27
C MET A 102 18.19 20.14 -9.59
N ARG A 103 17.47 20.44 -10.67
CA ARG A 103 17.96 20.29 -12.02
C ARG A 103 19.07 21.32 -12.14
N SER A 104 20.31 20.86 -12.22
CA SER A 104 21.41 21.72 -12.64
C SER A 104 21.23 21.95 -14.13
N ASP A 105 21.00 23.20 -14.50
CA ASP A 105 21.05 23.69 -15.89
C ASP A 105 22.47 23.56 -16.47
#